data_AF-Q9UYA5-F1
#
_entry.id   AF-Q9UYA5-F1
#
_cell.length_a   1.000
_cell.length_b   1.000
_cell.length_c   1.000
_cell.angle_alpha   90.00
_cell.angle_beta   90.00
_cell.angle_gamma   90.00
#
_symmetry.space_group_name_H-M   'P 1'
#
loop_
_entity.id
_entity.type
_entity.pdbx_description
1 polymer ?
#
loop_
_entity_poly.entity_id
_entity_poly.type
_entity_poly.pdbx_seq_one_letter_code
_entity_poly.pdbx_strand_id
1 'polypeptide(L)'
;MRRVVYFTLLAIGVAFLIMPVSIPVILTNVEFSIFNTGWNGCSSFAKLLYQGGEIVPVFYPLNSVSLGEEGTLLIIGPDLSYSTFEIERIRSFVLNGGTLILIDDFGTGNEILSGLNLTVRFSKKVPISIFYFKDYRLPEVIYIDDPYLSVGVEKLILNVPSVLIGANGSAYTSRITLLGRNLKSYPILSEIRYGKGRIILFSDPSVFTNEMMTYNRKFVENFISKYVSYPVYIDEAHHSNFNPYHVGTVVIRRSLNKERVFYVTAFVAVIMLLVESGLAMNVILTIIEKLYNITLKLFGEVEEEDLGKVIEELEKKGFDRRILDRIIKEVKVAGGLENEWA
;
A
#
# COMPACT_ATOMS: atom_id res chain seq x y z
N MET A 1 -29.81 -19.01 36.36
CA MET A 1 -28.65 -18.29 35.77
C MET A 1 -28.01 -19.04 34.60
N ARG A 2 -27.56 -20.30 34.74
CA ARG A 2 -26.90 -21.06 33.64
C ARG A 2 -27.72 -21.21 32.35
N ARG A 3 -29.02 -21.51 32.45
CA ARG A 3 -29.92 -21.60 31.27
C ARG A 3 -30.02 -20.29 30.49
N VAL A 4 -29.95 -19.14 31.18
CA VAL A 4 -30.01 -17.82 30.55
C VAL A 4 -28.74 -17.60 29.73
N VAL A 5 -27.57 -17.96 30.28
CA VAL A 5 -26.27 -17.85 29.60
C VAL A 5 -26.25 -18.62 28.27
N TYR A 6 -26.79 -19.84 28.24
CA TYR A 6 -26.86 -20.65 27.03
C TYR A 6 -27.81 -20.10 25.98
N PHE A 7 -28.97 -19.60 26.40
CA PHE A 7 -29.89 -18.92 25.49
C PHE A 7 -29.25 -17.65 24.90
N THR A 8 -28.52 -16.86 25.70
CA THR A 8 -27.78 -15.70 25.18
C THR A 8 -26.67 -16.09 24.21
N LEU A 9 -25.88 -17.14 24.50
CA LEU A 9 -24.81 -17.59 23.60
C LEU A 9 -25.37 -18.08 22.25
N LEU A 10 -26.46 -18.85 22.28
CA LEU A 10 -27.16 -19.28 21.08
C LEU A 10 -27.72 -18.07 20.31
N ALA A 11 -28.36 -17.13 21.00
CA ALA A 11 -28.90 -15.92 20.39
C ALA A 11 -27.81 -15.07 19.74
N ILE A 12 -26.66 -14.90 20.39
CA ILE A 12 -25.50 -14.18 19.84
C ILE A 12 -24.93 -14.91 18.61
N GLY A 13 -24.78 -16.23 18.67
CA GLY A 13 -24.27 -17.03 17.54
C GLY A 13 -25.20 -16.95 16.31
N VAL A 14 -26.51 -17.07 16.53
CA VAL A 14 -27.52 -16.90 15.48
C VAL A 14 -27.50 -15.45 14.98
N ALA A 15 -27.37 -14.46 15.86
CA ALA A 15 -27.27 -13.05 15.49
C ALA A 15 -26.07 -12.78 14.57
N PHE A 16 -24.88 -13.31 14.86
CA PHE A 16 -23.69 -13.16 13.99
C PHE A 16 -23.85 -13.84 12.62
N LEU A 17 -24.67 -14.89 12.51
CA LEU A 17 -24.95 -15.54 11.24
C LEU A 17 -25.90 -14.72 10.35
N ILE A 18 -26.91 -14.10 10.95
CA ILE A 18 -27.91 -13.28 10.24
C ILE A 18 -27.49 -11.83 10.07
N MET A 19 -26.57 -11.33 10.91
CA MET A 19 -26.14 -9.95 10.88
C MET A 19 -25.49 -9.66 9.53
N PRO A 20 -26.01 -8.67 8.79
CA PRO A 20 -25.41 -8.30 7.52
C PRO A 20 -24.03 -7.68 7.76
N VAL A 21 -23.13 -7.91 6.81
CA VAL A 21 -21.83 -7.24 6.82
C VAL A 21 -21.96 -5.97 5.99
N SER A 22 -21.69 -4.83 6.63
CA SER A 22 -21.63 -3.54 5.96
C SER A 22 -20.20 -3.26 5.56
N ILE A 23 -19.95 -3.16 4.25
CA ILE A 23 -18.64 -2.77 3.72
C ILE A 23 -18.77 -1.32 3.22
N PRO A 24 -17.93 -0.38 3.69
CA PRO A 24 -17.92 0.97 3.14
C PRO A 24 -17.51 0.89 1.67
N VAL A 25 -18.28 1.54 0.80
CA VAL A 25 -17.99 1.64 -0.62
C VAL A 25 -17.94 3.12 -0.97
N ILE A 26 -16.82 3.52 -1.56
CA ILE A 26 -16.59 4.85 -2.11
C ILE A 26 -16.64 4.69 -3.63
N LEU A 27 -17.58 5.37 -4.28
CA LEU A 27 -17.65 5.46 -5.73
C LEU A 27 -17.53 6.91 -6.15
N THR A 28 -16.78 7.13 -7.23
CA THR A 28 -16.61 8.43 -7.86
C THR A 28 -16.63 8.28 -9.38
N ASN A 29 -16.90 9.37 -10.08
CA ASN A 29 -16.93 9.45 -11.55
C ASN A 29 -15.75 10.26 -12.10
N VAL A 30 -14.82 10.62 -11.20
CA VAL A 30 -13.55 11.26 -11.50
C VAL A 30 -12.72 10.38 -12.41
N GLU A 31 -12.25 10.97 -13.50
CA GLU A 31 -11.32 10.32 -14.42
C GLU A 31 -10.04 9.89 -13.69
N PHE A 32 -9.49 8.74 -14.06
CA PHE A 32 -8.27 8.15 -13.48
C PHE A 32 -8.31 7.77 -11.99
N SER A 33 -9.36 8.10 -11.26
CA SER A 33 -9.53 7.66 -9.87
C SER A 33 -9.65 6.14 -9.77
N ILE A 34 -9.02 5.55 -8.74
CA ILE A 34 -9.15 4.12 -8.43
C ILE A 34 -10.55 3.72 -7.96
N PHE A 35 -11.36 4.69 -7.54
CA PHE A 35 -12.74 4.48 -7.10
C PHE A 35 -13.76 4.64 -8.24
N ASN A 36 -13.30 5.04 -9.44
CA ASN A 36 -14.16 5.14 -10.62
C ASN A 36 -14.23 3.80 -11.36
N THR A 37 -15.44 3.25 -11.39
CA THR A 37 -15.79 1.98 -12.06
C THR A 37 -16.26 2.17 -13.50
N GLY A 38 -16.44 3.42 -13.96
CA GLY A 38 -16.75 3.78 -15.33
C GLY A 38 -15.58 3.54 -16.29
N TRP A 39 -15.80 3.74 -17.59
CA TRP A 39 -14.82 3.44 -18.64
C TRP A 39 -13.49 4.18 -18.47
N ASN A 40 -13.52 5.43 -17.99
CA ASN A 40 -12.38 6.31 -17.77
C ASN A 40 -11.78 6.27 -16.35
N GLY A 41 -12.23 5.35 -15.49
CA GLY A 41 -11.69 5.18 -14.14
C GLY A 41 -10.61 4.09 -14.05
N CYS A 42 -9.89 4.03 -12.94
CA CYS A 42 -8.78 3.08 -12.72
C CYS A 42 -9.11 1.94 -11.74
N SER A 43 -10.39 1.64 -11.46
CA SER A 43 -10.77 0.59 -10.50
C SER A 43 -10.24 -0.81 -10.84
N SER A 44 -10.10 -1.15 -12.12
CA SER A 44 -9.57 -2.44 -12.57
C SER A 44 -8.06 -2.52 -12.34
N PHE A 45 -7.35 -1.42 -12.54
CA PHE A 45 -5.94 -1.30 -12.22
C PHE A 45 -5.71 -1.43 -10.71
N ALA A 46 -6.52 -0.75 -9.91
CA ALA A 46 -6.46 -0.84 -8.45
C ALA A 46 -6.71 -2.26 -7.92
N LYS A 47 -7.64 -3.00 -8.54
CA LYS A 47 -7.84 -4.44 -8.23
C LYS A 47 -6.60 -5.27 -8.52
N LEU A 48 -5.87 -5.00 -9.60
CA LEU A 48 -4.61 -5.69 -9.89
C LEU A 48 -3.52 -5.30 -8.88
N LEU A 49 -3.40 -4.02 -8.52
CA LEU A 49 -2.46 -3.58 -7.48
C LEU A 49 -2.74 -4.26 -6.14
N TYR A 50 -4.01 -4.33 -5.74
CA TYR A 50 -4.43 -4.97 -4.48
C TYR A 50 -4.11 -6.48 -4.43
N GLN A 51 -4.02 -7.15 -5.58
CA GLN A 51 -3.64 -8.57 -5.61
C GLN A 51 -2.18 -8.81 -5.23
N GLY A 52 -1.30 -7.82 -5.43
CA GLY A 52 0.12 -7.96 -5.10
C GLY A 52 0.49 -7.50 -3.68
N GLY A 53 -0.33 -6.68 -3.02
CA GLY A 53 -0.04 -6.19 -1.68
C GLY A 53 -0.90 -5.02 -1.22
N GLU A 54 -0.47 -4.35 -0.16
CA GLU A 54 -1.20 -3.25 0.48
C GLU A 54 -1.24 -1.99 -0.39
N ILE A 55 -2.45 -1.46 -0.60
CA ILE A 55 -2.67 -0.15 -1.23
C ILE A 55 -3.28 0.83 -0.22
N VAL A 56 -2.78 2.06 -0.21
CA VAL A 56 -3.20 3.12 0.70
C VAL A 56 -3.65 4.32 -0.14
N PRO A 57 -4.96 4.50 -0.36
CA PRO A 57 -5.48 5.69 -1.02
C PRO A 57 -5.30 6.93 -0.13
N VAL A 58 -4.79 8.01 -0.70
CA VAL A 58 -4.51 9.28 -0.04
C VAL A 58 -5.50 10.33 -0.52
N PHE A 59 -6.39 10.79 0.37
CA PHE A 59 -7.44 11.77 0.06
C PHE A 59 -7.15 13.18 0.59
N TYR A 60 -5.97 13.41 1.13
CA TYR A 60 -5.58 14.66 1.76
C TYR A 60 -4.17 15.06 1.32
N PRO A 61 -3.78 16.34 1.48
CA PRO A 61 -2.48 16.84 1.03
C PRO A 61 -1.31 15.98 1.50
N LEU A 62 -0.37 15.71 0.58
CA LEU A 62 0.70 14.71 0.77
C LEU A 62 1.64 15.06 1.93
N ASN A 63 1.77 16.35 2.26
CA ASN A 63 2.57 16.83 3.38
C ASN A 63 2.08 16.32 4.76
N SER A 64 0.81 15.88 4.85
CA SER A 64 0.23 15.34 6.08
C SER A 64 0.30 13.81 6.16
N VAL A 65 0.73 13.14 5.08
CA VAL A 65 0.80 11.68 4.99
C VAL A 65 2.13 11.18 5.53
N SER A 66 2.12 10.12 6.35
CA SER A 66 3.33 9.36 6.66
C SER A 66 3.63 8.35 5.57
N LEU A 67 4.36 8.77 4.54
CA LEU A 67 4.94 7.85 3.56
C LEU A 67 6.04 7.05 4.26
N GLY A 68 6.03 5.72 4.11
CA GLY A 68 7.10 4.85 4.60
C GLY A 68 8.46 5.19 3.96
N GLU A 69 9.54 4.64 4.51
CA GLU A 69 10.90 4.82 3.94
C GLU A 69 11.07 4.06 2.62
N GLU A 70 10.30 2.97 2.45
CA GLU A 70 10.22 2.15 1.25
C GLU A 70 8.77 2.06 0.78
N GLY A 71 8.57 1.80 -0.52
CA GLY A 71 7.26 1.67 -1.15
C GLY A 71 7.13 2.50 -2.42
N THR A 72 5.89 2.65 -2.89
CA THR A 72 5.57 3.36 -4.12
C THR A 72 4.57 4.47 -3.87
N LEU A 73 4.88 5.70 -4.31
CA LEU A 73 3.90 6.76 -4.46
C LEU A 73 3.44 6.79 -5.92
N LEU A 74 2.16 6.55 -6.15
CA LEU A 74 1.51 6.48 -7.44
C LEU A 74 0.60 7.68 -7.63
N ILE A 75 0.88 8.48 -8.66
CA ILE A 75 0.13 9.67 -9.05
C ILE A 75 -0.34 9.46 -10.48
N ILE A 76 -1.66 9.50 -10.73
CA ILE A 76 -2.27 9.20 -12.03
C ILE A 76 -3.13 10.37 -12.47
N GLY A 77 -2.76 11.03 -13.56
CA GLY A 77 -3.50 12.13 -14.18
C GLY A 77 -3.90 13.26 -13.24
N PRO A 78 -2.96 13.85 -12.46
CA PRO A 78 -3.30 14.90 -11.50
C PRO A 78 -3.74 16.17 -12.23
N ASP A 79 -4.80 16.82 -11.77
CA ASP A 79 -5.33 18.06 -12.38
C ASP A 79 -5.38 19.25 -11.39
N LEU A 80 -5.01 19.02 -10.13
CA LEU A 80 -4.80 20.05 -9.11
C LEU A 80 -3.31 20.34 -8.89
N SER A 81 -3.00 21.59 -8.57
CA SER A 81 -1.62 22.01 -8.29
C SER A 81 -1.11 21.47 -6.96
N TYR A 82 0.21 21.28 -6.87
CA TYR A 82 0.89 20.80 -5.66
C TYR A 82 1.53 21.96 -4.90
N SER A 83 1.39 21.96 -3.57
CA SER A 83 2.10 22.91 -2.73
C SER A 83 3.61 22.61 -2.64
N THR A 84 4.42 23.61 -2.30
CA THR A 84 5.86 23.43 -2.09
C THR A 84 6.18 22.40 -1.00
N PHE A 85 5.36 22.33 0.05
CA PHE A 85 5.50 21.35 1.13
C PHE A 85 5.22 19.91 0.67
N GLU A 86 4.25 19.73 -0.23
CA GLU A 86 3.96 18.43 -0.82
C GLU A 86 5.08 17.97 -1.76
N ILE A 87 5.58 18.89 -2.59
CA ILE A 87 6.74 18.62 -3.44
C ILE A 87 7.96 18.21 -2.58
N GLU A 88 8.21 18.90 -1.45
CA GLU A 88 9.30 18.54 -0.54
C GLU A 88 9.10 17.16 0.09
N ARG A 89 7.85 16.80 0.40
CA ARG A 89 7.50 15.48 0.91
C ARG A 89 7.75 14.39 -0.12
N ILE A 90 7.34 14.61 -1.37
CA ILE A 90 7.64 13.72 -2.50
C ILE A 90 9.16 13.58 -2.68
N ARG A 91 9.88 14.71 -2.67
CA ARG A 91 11.34 14.74 -2.79
C ARG A 91 12.00 13.87 -1.73
N SER A 92 11.64 14.08 -0.47
CA SER A 92 12.20 13.35 0.67
C SER A 92 11.92 11.85 0.57
N PHE A 93 10.69 11.47 0.20
CA PHE A 93 10.29 10.08 0.01
C PHE A 93 11.16 9.37 -1.03
N VAL A 94 11.35 9.97 -2.21
CA VAL A 94 12.16 9.37 -3.28
C VAL A 94 13.65 9.36 -2.91
N LEU A 95 14.16 10.44 -2.31
CA LEU A 95 15.57 10.49 -1.87
C LEU A 95 15.92 9.38 -0.88
N ASN A 96 14.97 8.98 -0.04
CA ASN A 96 15.15 7.96 0.98
C ASN A 96 15.08 6.52 0.45
N GLY A 97 14.61 6.30 -0.78
CA GLY A 97 14.52 4.96 -1.39
C GLY A 97 13.18 4.66 -2.04
N GLY A 98 12.16 5.49 -1.81
CA GLY A 98 10.84 5.33 -2.40
C GLY A 98 10.83 5.41 -3.93
N THR A 99 9.85 4.77 -4.55
CA THR A 99 9.59 4.88 -5.99
C THR A 99 8.43 5.84 -6.23
N LEU A 100 8.65 6.91 -6.99
CA LEU A 100 7.56 7.75 -7.51
C LEU A 100 7.16 7.24 -8.89
N ILE A 101 5.92 6.81 -9.06
CA ILE A 101 5.32 6.55 -10.37
C ILE A 101 4.39 7.73 -10.68
N LEU A 102 4.83 8.59 -11.60
CA LEU A 102 4.07 9.75 -12.05
C LEU A 102 3.57 9.51 -13.47
N ILE A 103 2.27 9.35 -13.60
CA ILE A 103 1.58 9.09 -14.85
C ILE A 103 0.77 10.33 -15.17
N ASP A 104 1.12 11.05 -16.22
CA ASP A 104 0.48 12.32 -16.57
C ASP A 104 0.60 12.57 -18.07
N ASP A 105 -0.32 13.35 -18.61
CA ASP A 105 -0.35 13.78 -20.00
C ASP A 105 -0.31 15.31 -20.11
N PHE A 106 -1.39 15.97 -19.70
CA PHE A 106 -1.64 17.40 -19.79
C PHE A 106 -1.97 18.02 -18.43
N GLY A 107 -1.97 17.24 -17.35
CA GLY A 107 -2.23 17.67 -15.98
C GLY A 107 -1.09 18.45 -15.32
N THR A 108 -1.03 18.40 -14.00
CA THR A 108 -0.13 19.19 -13.15
C THR A 108 1.17 18.47 -12.79
N GLY A 109 1.45 17.28 -13.32
CA GLY A 109 2.65 16.51 -13.01
C GLY A 109 3.97 17.22 -13.33
N ASN A 110 3.97 18.15 -14.30
CA ASN A 110 5.12 19.00 -14.59
C ASN A 110 5.50 19.96 -13.43
N GLU A 111 4.58 20.29 -12.52
CA GLU A 111 4.87 21.06 -11.31
C GLU A 111 5.77 20.26 -10.37
N ILE A 112 5.46 18.97 -10.16
CA ILE A 112 6.29 18.03 -9.40
C ILE A 112 7.68 17.93 -10.03
N LEU A 113 7.76 17.71 -11.34
CA LEU A 113 9.05 17.58 -12.04
C LEU A 113 9.91 18.84 -11.93
N SER A 114 9.28 20.01 -12.02
CA SER A 114 9.96 21.30 -11.83
C SER A 114 10.41 21.49 -10.38
N GLY A 115 9.55 21.15 -9.43
CA GLY A 115 9.83 21.16 -8.01
C GLY A 115 10.98 20.23 -7.62
N LEU A 116 11.12 19.08 -8.27
CA LEU A 116 12.24 18.14 -8.06
C LEU A 116 13.53 18.54 -8.79
N ASN A 117 13.53 19.70 -9.47
CA ASN A 117 14.64 20.22 -10.28
C ASN A 117 15.08 19.26 -11.42
N LEU A 118 14.11 18.57 -12.02
CA LEU A 118 14.35 17.74 -13.19
C LEU A 118 14.16 18.57 -14.47
N THR A 119 14.82 18.18 -15.56
CA THR A 119 14.66 18.84 -16.88
C THR A 119 13.58 18.19 -17.74
N VAL A 120 13.22 16.94 -17.47
CA VAL A 120 12.20 16.19 -18.21
C VAL A 120 10.81 16.78 -18.01
N ARG A 121 10.00 16.85 -19.06
CA ARG A 121 8.61 17.34 -18.99
C ARG A 121 7.68 16.48 -19.83
N PHE A 122 6.43 16.35 -19.38
CA PHE A 122 5.31 15.95 -20.22
C PHE A 122 4.99 17.09 -21.20
N SER A 123 4.91 16.76 -22.48
CA SER A 123 4.55 17.71 -23.54
C SER A 123 3.13 18.23 -23.36
N LYS A 124 2.93 19.54 -23.53
CA LYS A 124 1.58 20.13 -23.62
C LYS A 124 0.96 20.04 -25.02
N LYS A 125 1.60 19.32 -25.93
CA LYS A 125 1.14 19.07 -27.31
C LYS A 125 0.85 17.59 -27.48
N VAL A 126 -0.27 17.28 -28.13
CA VAL A 126 -0.65 15.93 -28.53
C VAL A 126 0.27 15.47 -29.67
N PRO A 127 0.92 14.31 -29.56
CA PRO A 127 1.67 13.71 -30.66
C PRO A 127 0.70 13.15 -31.72
N ILE A 128 1.05 13.30 -32.99
CA ILE A 128 0.30 12.71 -34.11
C ILE A 128 1.15 11.58 -34.70
N SER A 129 0.61 10.36 -34.68
CA SER A 129 1.22 9.18 -35.28
C SER A 129 0.39 8.74 -36.48
N ILE A 130 1.04 8.18 -37.51
CA ILE A 130 0.33 7.50 -38.60
C ILE A 130 0.02 6.03 -38.27
N PHE A 131 0.63 5.49 -37.22
CA PHE A 131 0.31 4.17 -36.67
C PHE A 131 -0.64 4.36 -35.51
N TYR A 132 -1.90 3.97 -35.72
CA TYR A 132 -2.98 4.17 -34.76
C TYR A 132 -4.03 3.07 -34.86
N PHE A 133 -4.74 2.85 -33.77
CA PHE A 133 -5.81 1.88 -33.66
C PHE A 133 -7.16 2.55 -33.91
N LYS A 134 -7.77 2.33 -35.09
CA LYS A 134 -9.09 2.86 -35.51
C LYS A 134 -9.17 4.39 -35.67
N ASP A 135 -8.61 5.17 -34.76
CA ASP A 135 -8.65 6.63 -34.69
C ASP A 135 -7.25 7.18 -34.38
N TYR A 136 -6.87 8.32 -34.98
CA TYR A 136 -5.54 8.93 -34.81
C TYR A 136 -5.20 9.31 -33.37
N ARG A 137 -6.22 9.48 -32.51
CA ARG A 137 -6.10 9.72 -31.08
C ARG A 137 -5.63 8.50 -30.29
N LEU A 138 -5.65 7.31 -30.91
CA LEU A 138 -5.25 6.05 -30.30
C LEU A 138 -3.94 5.53 -30.93
N PRO A 139 -2.79 6.22 -30.76
CA PRO A 139 -1.57 5.80 -31.40
C PRO A 139 -1.07 4.46 -30.85
N GLU A 140 -0.48 3.65 -31.73
CA GLU A 140 0.06 2.34 -31.39
C GLU A 140 1.58 2.42 -31.16
N VAL A 141 2.04 1.76 -30.10
CA VAL A 141 3.45 1.68 -29.71
C VAL A 141 3.90 0.23 -29.74
N ILE A 142 4.85 -0.06 -30.62
CA ILE A 142 5.48 -1.38 -30.77
C ILE A 142 6.94 -1.39 -30.28
N TYR A 143 7.53 -0.21 -30.10
CA TYR A 143 8.91 -0.06 -29.66
C TYR A 143 8.95 0.06 -28.13
N ILE A 144 8.98 -1.10 -27.47
CA ILE A 144 9.21 -1.22 -26.03
C ILE A 144 10.60 -1.83 -25.88
N ASP A 145 11.59 -0.98 -25.59
CA ASP A 145 13.00 -1.39 -25.51
C ASP A 145 13.28 -2.26 -24.27
N ASP A 146 12.43 -2.16 -23.25
CA ASP A 146 12.58 -2.95 -22.03
C ASP A 146 12.10 -4.40 -22.23
N PRO A 147 12.99 -5.41 -22.06
CA PRO A 147 12.63 -6.81 -22.24
C PRO A 147 11.55 -7.31 -21.29
N TYR A 148 11.47 -6.76 -20.07
CA TYR A 148 10.47 -7.18 -19.08
C TYR A 148 9.09 -6.62 -19.41
N LEU A 149 9.03 -5.38 -19.92
CA LEU A 149 7.76 -4.75 -20.29
C LEU A 149 7.18 -5.32 -21.59
N SER A 150 8.03 -5.75 -22.51
CA SER A 150 7.63 -6.28 -23.83
C SER A 150 7.16 -7.74 -23.81
N VAL A 151 7.34 -8.49 -22.71
CA VAL A 151 6.96 -9.91 -22.64
C VAL A 151 5.45 -10.10 -22.88
N GLY A 152 5.10 -10.72 -24.00
CA GLY A 152 3.72 -10.99 -24.38
C GLY A 152 2.92 -9.74 -24.77
N VAL A 153 3.59 -8.61 -25.03
CA VAL A 153 2.98 -7.36 -25.48
C VAL A 153 3.32 -7.18 -26.96
N GLU A 154 2.34 -7.44 -27.84
CA GLU A 154 2.51 -7.22 -29.28
C GLU A 154 2.54 -5.73 -29.64
N LYS A 155 1.66 -4.96 -28.99
CA LYS A 155 1.56 -3.52 -29.10
C LYS A 155 0.90 -2.94 -27.86
N LEU A 156 1.22 -1.68 -27.59
CA LEU A 156 0.60 -0.85 -26.56
C LEU A 156 -0.27 0.20 -27.25
N ILE A 157 -1.55 0.26 -26.91
CA ILE A 157 -2.50 1.23 -27.46
C ILE A 157 -2.64 2.39 -26.48
N LEU A 158 -2.30 3.59 -26.92
CA LEU A 158 -2.44 4.81 -26.13
C LEU A 158 -3.79 5.49 -26.40
N ASN A 159 -4.19 6.46 -25.59
CA ASN A 159 -5.38 7.28 -25.83
C ASN A 159 -5.16 8.74 -25.45
N VAL A 160 -5.11 9.60 -26.49
CA VAL A 160 -4.75 11.02 -26.40
C VAL A 160 -3.52 11.22 -25.52
N PRO A 161 -2.40 10.52 -25.80
CA PRO A 161 -1.25 10.58 -24.90
C PRO A 161 -0.53 11.91 -24.99
N SER A 162 0.33 12.18 -24.02
CA SER A 162 1.46 13.09 -24.15
C SER A 162 2.72 12.34 -24.57
N VAL A 163 3.85 13.04 -24.59
CA VAL A 163 5.20 12.46 -24.73
C VAL A 163 6.16 13.14 -23.78
N LEU A 164 7.26 12.47 -23.45
CA LEU A 164 8.32 13.01 -22.62
C LEU A 164 9.33 13.80 -23.46
N ILE A 165 9.69 15.00 -22.98
CA ILE A 165 10.70 15.88 -23.57
C ILE A 165 11.87 15.97 -22.59
N GLY A 166 13.10 15.81 -23.07
CA GLY A 166 14.31 15.98 -22.25
C GLY A 166 14.67 14.75 -21.40
N ALA A 167 14.21 13.57 -21.79
CA ALA A 167 14.61 12.28 -21.21
C ALA A 167 14.84 11.22 -22.30
N ASN A 168 15.54 10.15 -21.93
CA ASN A 168 15.56 8.90 -22.69
C ASN A 168 14.58 7.94 -22.02
N GLY A 169 13.88 7.14 -22.82
CA GLY A 169 12.85 6.23 -22.34
C GLY A 169 13.15 4.76 -22.56
N SER A 170 12.24 3.93 -22.06
CA SER A 170 12.17 2.48 -22.24
C SER A 170 11.03 2.05 -23.17
N ALA A 171 10.15 2.98 -23.56
CA ALA A 171 9.17 2.81 -24.61
C ALA A 171 9.04 4.10 -25.42
N TYR A 172 8.85 3.95 -26.73
CA TYR A 172 8.93 5.06 -27.68
C TYR A 172 7.78 5.06 -28.68
N THR A 173 7.33 6.26 -29.05
CA THR A 173 6.46 6.43 -30.21
C THR A 173 7.20 6.03 -31.50
N SER A 174 6.45 5.87 -32.59
CA SER A 174 7.03 5.63 -33.91
C SER A 174 8.08 6.69 -34.30
N ARG A 175 9.01 6.32 -35.18
CA ARG A 175 10.05 7.24 -35.70
C ARG A 175 9.49 8.44 -36.48
N ILE A 176 8.23 8.34 -36.90
CA ILE A 176 7.52 9.33 -37.73
C ILE A 176 6.35 9.96 -36.95
N THR A 177 6.52 10.14 -35.65
CA THR A 177 5.57 10.86 -34.82
C THR A 177 5.82 12.36 -34.91
N LEU A 178 4.77 13.13 -35.20
CA LEU A 178 4.80 14.58 -35.30
C LEU A 178 4.39 15.20 -33.96
N LEU A 179 5.25 16.04 -33.38
CA LEU A 179 4.92 16.87 -32.24
C LEU A 179 5.06 18.35 -32.61
N GLY A 180 3.93 19.00 -32.87
CA GLY A 180 3.91 20.35 -33.43
C GLY A 180 4.48 20.36 -34.86
N ARG A 181 5.75 20.77 -35.02
CA ARG A 181 6.45 20.80 -36.32
C ARG A 181 7.62 19.82 -36.41
N ASN A 182 7.92 19.10 -35.33
CA ASN A 182 9.08 18.24 -35.25
C ASN A 182 8.66 16.78 -35.47
N LEU A 183 9.27 16.12 -36.44
CA LEU A 183 9.04 14.71 -36.74
C LEU A 183 10.18 13.87 -36.14
N LYS A 184 9.89 13.08 -35.12
CA LYS A 184 10.86 12.14 -34.51
C LYS A 184 10.16 11.10 -33.64
N SER A 185 10.92 10.14 -33.15
CA SER A 185 10.48 9.28 -32.06
C SER A 185 10.59 10.03 -30.72
N TYR A 186 9.59 9.85 -29.87
CA TYR A 186 9.55 10.44 -28.53
C TYR A 186 9.38 9.34 -27.47
N PRO A 187 10.07 9.45 -26.33
CA PRO A 187 9.83 8.54 -25.21
C PRO A 187 8.46 8.79 -24.60
N ILE A 188 7.79 7.71 -24.21
CA ILE A 188 6.52 7.76 -23.46
C ILE A 188 6.66 7.20 -22.05
N LEU A 189 7.68 6.39 -21.81
CA LEU A 189 8.01 5.80 -20.52
C LEU A 189 9.47 6.07 -20.23
N SER A 190 9.80 6.60 -19.05
CA SER A 190 11.17 6.87 -18.62
C SER A 190 11.36 6.49 -17.17
N GLU A 191 12.54 5.93 -16.86
CA GLU A 191 12.99 5.71 -15.48
C GLU A 191 14.17 6.63 -15.18
N ILE A 192 14.11 7.34 -14.06
CA ILE A 192 15.10 8.31 -13.62
C ILE A 192 15.53 7.95 -12.21
N ARG A 193 16.84 7.80 -11.99
CA ARG A 193 17.39 7.63 -10.63
C ARG A 193 17.36 8.97 -9.89
N TYR A 194 16.92 8.96 -8.64
CA TYR A 194 16.81 10.17 -7.84
C TYR A 194 17.13 9.87 -6.37
N GLY A 195 18.32 10.27 -5.92
CA GLY A 195 18.83 9.84 -4.60
C GLY A 195 18.99 8.33 -4.51
N LYS A 196 18.45 7.71 -3.44
CA LYS A 196 18.42 6.26 -3.28
C LYS A 196 17.25 5.59 -4.00
N GLY A 197 16.23 6.36 -4.36
CA GLY A 197 15.04 5.88 -5.05
C GLY A 197 15.06 6.17 -6.54
N ARG A 198 13.86 6.16 -7.13
CA ARG A 198 13.65 6.32 -8.58
C ARG A 198 12.30 6.94 -8.89
N ILE A 199 12.23 7.55 -10.08
CA ILE A 199 11.04 8.19 -10.62
C ILE A 199 10.72 7.52 -11.96
N ILE A 200 9.53 6.97 -12.07
CA ILE A 200 8.98 6.37 -13.28
C ILE A 200 7.97 7.35 -13.87
N LEU A 201 8.18 7.76 -15.11
CA LEU A 201 7.30 8.70 -15.82
C LEU A 201 6.61 7.97 -16.95
N PHE A 202 5.29 8.04 -17.02
CA PHE A 202 4.51 7.50 -18.13
C PHE A 202 3.54 8.53 -18.68
N SER A 203 3.57 8.75 -19.99
CA SER A 203 2.94 9.93 -20.62
C SER A 203 1.47 9.75 -21.01
N ASP A 204 0.80 8.71 -20.50
CA ASP A 204 -0.60 8.41 -20.81
C ASP A 204 -1.31 7.71 -19.64
N PRO A 205 -2.07 8.46 -18.81
CA PRO A 205 -2.91 7.88 -17.76
C PRO A 205 -3.98 6.92 -18.29
N SER A 206 -4.50 7.17 -19.50
CA SER A 206 -5.61 6.43 -20.09
C SER A 206 -5.31 4.95 -20.25
N VAL A 207 -4.04 4.54 -20.43
CA VAL A 207 -3.63 3.13 -20.54
C VAL A 207 -4.10 2.30 -19.34
N PHE A 208 -4.18 2.91 -18.15
CA PHE A 208 -4.57 2.26 -16.90
C PHE A 208 -6.07 2.37 -16.61
N THR A 209 -6.85 2.95 -17.52
CA THR A 209 -8.31 3.03 -17.38
C THR A 209 -8.98 1.68 -17.63
N ASN A 210 -10.16 1.49 -17.06
CA ASN A 210 -10.95 0.26 -17.14
C ASN A 210 -11.16 -0.19 -18.59
N GLU A 211 -11.44 0.75 -19.51
CA GLU A 211 -11.64 0.44 -20.92
C GLU A 211 -10.33 0.08 -21.62
N MET A 212 -9.28 0.89 -21.49
CA MET A 212 -8.02 0.67 -22.21
C MET A 212 -7.26 -0.56 -21.72
N MET A 213 -7.44 -0.93 -20.45
CA MET A 213 -6.88 -2.18 -19.91
C MET A 213 -7.40 -3.42 -20.63
N THR A 214 -8.56 -3.38 -21.30
CA THR A 214 -9.02 -4.52 -22.12
C THR A 214 -8.07 -4.83 -23.28
N TYR A 215 -7.33 -3.83 -23.77
CA TYR A 215 -6.32 -3.96 -24.82
C TYR A 215 -4.90 -4.07 -24.27
N ASN A 216 -4.61 -3.39 -23.15
CA ASN A 216 -3.24 -3.20 -22.64
C ASN A 216 -2.89 -4.07 -21.42
N ARG A 217 -3.76 -5.02 -21.04
CA ARG A 217 -3.64 -5.78 -19.78
C ARG A 217 -2.24 -6.35 -19.54
N LYS A 218 -1.64 -6.98 -20.55
CA LYS A 218 -0.34 -7.63 -20.37
C LYS A 218 0.78 -6.63 -20.07
N PHE A 219 0.76 -5.47 -20.73
CA PHE A 219 1.68 -4.37 -20.44
C PHE A 219 1.49 -3.86 -19.00
N VAL A 220 0.25 -3.67 -18.56
CA VAL A 220 -0.06 -3.21 -17.20
C VAL A 220 0.43 -4.21 -16.15
N GLU A 221 0.23 -5.52 -16.36
CA GLU A 221 0.76 -6.56 -15.47
C GLU A 221 2.30 -6.53 -15.38
N ASN A 222 2.97 -6.40 -16.52
CA ASN A 222 4.43 -6.29 -16.58
C ASN A 222 4.92 -4.99 -15.90
N PHE A 223 4.21 -3.88 -16.09
CA PHE A 223 4.49 -2.59 -15.47
C PHE A 223 4.42 -2.66 -13.95
N ILE A 224 3.34 -3.25 -13.41
CA ILE A 224 3.18 -3.47 -11.96
C ILE A 224 4.34 -4.32 -11.46
N SER A 225 4.59 -5.48 -12.07
CA SER A 225 5.62 -6.42 -11.63
C SER A 225 7.03 -5.82 -11.61
N LYS A 226 7.32 -4.85 -12.47
CA LYS A 226 8.66 -4.26 -12.61
C LYS A 226 8.87 -3.05 -11.69
N TYR A 227 7.86 -2.18 -11.61
CA TYR A 227 8.02 -0.86 -11.00
C TYR A 227 7.41 -0.72 -9.62
N VAL A 228 6.38 -1.49 -9.30
CA VAL A 228 5.64 -1.35 -8.05
C VAL A 228 6.34 -2.10 -6.92
N SER A 229 6.51 -1.39 -5.80
CA SER A 229 6.95 -1.92 -4.52
C SER A 229 5.95 -1.51 -3.44
N TYR A 230 5.55 -2.45 -2.59
CA TYR A 230 4.51 -2.26 -1.59
C TYR A 230 5.08 -1.70 -0.27
N PRO A 231 4.31 -0.90 0.51
CA PRO A 231 2.93 -0.46 0.23
C PRO A 231 2.86 0.57 -0.91
N VAL A 232 1.71 0.62 -1.59
CA VAL A 232 1.45 1.58 -2.67
C VAL A 232 0.55 2.69 -2.15
N TYR A 233 1.10 3.89 -2.00
CA TYR A 233 0.35 5.10 -1.71
C TYR A 233 -0.19 5.68 -3.02
N ILE A 234 -1.51 5.84 -3.13
CA ILE A 234 -2.16 6.31 -4.36
C ILE A 234 -2.74 7.69 -4.10
N ASP A 235 -2.28 8.69 -4.84
CA ASP A 235 -2.75 10.06 -4.71
C ASP A 235 -4.13 10.23 -5.36
N GLU A 236 -5.15 10.41 -4.53
CA GLU A 236 -6.52 10.75 -4.93
C GLU A 236 -6.89 12.19 -4.52
N ALA A 237 -5.99 12.88 -3.80
CA ALA A 237 -6.21 14.24 -3.31
C ALA A 237 -6.11 15.27 -4.42
N HIS A 238 -5.36 14.98 -5.48
CA HIS A 238 -5.07 15.90 -6.59
C HIS A 238 -5.97 15.70 -7.82
N HIS A 239 -7.22 15.27 -7.56
CA HIS A 239 -8.31 15.26 -8.53
C HIS A 239 -9.35 16.35 -8.19
N SER A 240 -9.52 17.34 -9.06
CA SER A 240 -10.32 18.55 -8.87
C SER A 240 -11.79 18.27 -8.61
N ASN A 241 -12.31 17.19 -9.19
CA ASN A 241 -13.71 16.81 -9.13
C ASN A 241 -13.96 15.61 -8.22
N PHE A 242 -13.09 15.33 -7.23
CA PHE A 242 -13.30 14.25 -6.27
C PHE A 242 -14.52 14.49 -5.37
N ASN A 243 -15.68 14.17 -5.93
CA ASN A 243 -16.97 14.20 -5.26
C ASN A 243 -17.50 12.76 -5.20
N PRO A 244 -17.30 12.05 -4.08
CA PRO A 244 -17.81 10.70 -3.94
C PRO A 244 -19.34 10.75 -3.88
N TYR A 245 -19.99 10.56 -5.03
CA TYR A 245 -21.45 10.60 -5.15
C TYR A 245 -22.13 9.41 -4.47
N HIS A 246 -21.36 8.35 -4.16
CA HIS A 246 -21.73 7.35 -3.19
C HIS A 246 -20.59 7.13 -2.19
N VAL A 247 -20.71 7.72 -1.01
CA VAL A 247 -20.12 7.20 0.22
C VAL A 247 -21.22 6.44 0.93
N GLY A 248 -21.23 5.12 0.77
CA GLY A 248 -22.30 4.28 1.31
C GLY A 248 -21.74 3.02 1.95
N THR A 249 -22.64 2.18 2.45
CA THR A 249 -22.28 0.83 2.87
C THR A 249 -23.03 -0.15 1.98
N VAL A 250 -22.31 -1.05 1.31
CA VAL A 250 -22.96 -2.21 0.70
C VAL A 250 -23.23 -3.20 1.82
N VAL A 251 -24.51 -3.44 2.05
CA VAL A 251 -25.01 -4.38 3.05
C VAL A 251 -25.08 -5.75 2.40
N ILE A 252 -24.05 -6.56 2.60
CA ILE A 252 -24.06 -7.95 2.16
C ILE A 252 -24.88 -8.74 3.18
N ARG A 253 -26.12 -9.06 2.79
CA ARG A 253 -26.94 -10.02 3.54
C ARG A 253 -26.35 -11.41 3.37
N ARG A 254 -25.90 -12.00 4.47
CA ARG A 254 -25.43 -13.39 4.48
C ARG A 254 -26.60 -14.30 4.12
N SER A 255 -26.47 -15.10 3.07
CA SER A 255 -27.43 -16.17 2.79
C SER A 255 -27.25 -17.27 3.84
N LEU A 256 -28.33 -17.63 4.51
CA LEU A 256 -28.33 -18.71 5.50
C LEU A 256 -28.19 -20.05 4.78
N ASN A 257 -26.97 -20.54 4.65
CA ASN A 257 -26.74 -21.93 4.27
C ASN A 257 -27.03 -22.83 5.48
N LYS A 258 -27.90 -23.83 5.32
CA LYS A 258 -28.24 -24.83 6.34
C LYS A 258 -27.00 -25.48 6.95
N GLU A 259 -25.96 -25.68 6.16
CA GLU A 259 -24.68 -26.27 6.60
C GLU A 259 -23.94 -25.34 7.59
N ARG A 260 -23.87 -24.03 7.31
CA ARG A 260 -23.24 -23.05 8.21
C ARG A 260 -24.02 -22.88 9.51
N VAL A 261 -25.35 -22.93 9.43
CA VAL A 261 -26.22 -22.92 10.61
C VAL A 261 -25.91 -24.14 11.49
N PHE A 262 -25.77 -25.33 10.90
CA PHE A 262 -25.41 -26.55 11.61
C PHE A 262 -24.04 -26.45 12.29
N TYR A 263 -23.00 -25.96 11.59
CA TYR A 263 -21.67 -25.83 12.20
C TYR A 263 -21.67 -24.85 13.38
N VAL A 264 -22.36 -23.72 13.28
CA VAL A 264 -22.44 -22.75 14.39
C VAL A 264 -23.26 -23.30 15.55
N THR A 265 -24.39 -23.96 15.29
CA THR A 265 -25.17 -24.58 16.38
C THR A 265 -24.41 -25.72 17.06
N ALA A 266 -23.71 -26.55 16.29
CA ALA A 266 -22.82 -27.59 16.82
C ALA A 266 -21.66 -26.99 17.64
N PHE A 267 -21.03 -25.92 17.14
CA PHE A 267 -19.96 -25.22 17.85
C PHE A 267 -20.44 -24.63 19.18
N VAL A 268 -21.60 -23.97 19.18
CA VAL A 268 -22.21 -23.44 20.40
C VAL A 268 -22.59 -24.57 21.36
N ALA A 269 -23.11 -25.70 20.87
CA ALA A 269 -23.42 -26.87 21.69
C ALA A 269 -22.16 -27.50 22.33
N VAL A 270 -21.05 -27.57 21.59
CA VAL A 270 -19.75 -28.01 22.14
C VAL A 270 -19.26 -27.06 23.21
N ILE A 271 -19.36 -25.75 23.01
CA ILE A 271 -19.03 -24.75 24.05
C ILE A 271 -19.93 -24.95 25.28
N MET A 272 -21.24 -25.19 25.11
CA MET A 272 -22.12 -25.49 26.24
C MET A 272 -21.65 -26.73 27.00
N LEU A 273 -21.33 -27.83 26.31
CA LEU A 273 -20.84 -29.06 26.93
C LEU A 273 -19.51 -28.85 27.67
N LEU A 274 -18.59 -28.06 27.12
CA LEU A 274 -17.32 -27.73 27.77
C LEU A 274 -17.52 -26.88 29.04
N VAL A 275 -18.47 -25.95 29.02
CA VAL A 275 -18.81 -25.13 30.18
C VAL A 275 -19.53 -25.96 31.25
N GLU A 276 -20.45 -26.86 30.87
CA GLU A 276 -21.18 -27.73 31.81
C GLU A 276 -20.29 -28.80 32.45
N SER A 277 -19.36 -29.35 31.70
CA SER A 277 -18.42 -30.37 32.20
C SER A 277 -17.33 -29.80 33.11
N GLY A 278 -17.24 -28.47 33.26
CA GLY A 278 -16.14 -27.82 33.99
C GLY A 278 -14.78 -27.88 33.28
N LEU A 279 -14.71 -28.56 32.13
CA LEU A 279 -13.50 -28.68 31.30
C LEU A 279 -13.07 -27.35 30.71
N ALA A 280 -14.00 -26.41 30.47
CA ALA A 280 -13.68 -25.08 29.94
C ALA A 280 -12.62 -24.36 30.80
N MET A 281 -12.72 -24.45 32.13
CA MET A 281 -11.75 -23.80 33.01
C MET A 281 -10.38 -24.48 32.95
N ASN A 282 -10.35 -25.82 32.87
CA ASN A 282 -9.11 -26.58 32.72
C ASN A 282 -8.43 -26.32 31.37
N VAL A 283 -9.20 -26.22 30.29
CA VAL A 283 -8.68 -25.88 28.96
C VAL A 283 -8.14 -24.46 28.93
N ILE A 284 -8.86 -23.49 29.50
CA ILE A 284 -8.39 -22.10 29.61
C ILE A 284 -7.10 -22.03 30.43
N LEU A 285 -7.03 -22.70 31.58
CA LEU A 285 -5.82 -22.76 32.40
C LEU A 285 -4.66 -23.41 31.64
N THR A 286 -4.90 -24.50 30.91
CA THR A 286 -3.86 -25.16 30.08
C THR A 286 -3.38 -24.24 28.96
N ILE A 287 -4.27 -23.47 28.33
CA ILE A 287 -3.92 -22.51 27.28
C ILE A 287 -3.11 -21.35 27.87
N ILE A 288 -3.52 -20.81 29.02
CA ILE A 288 -2.79 -19.75 29.74
C ILE A 288 -1.41 -20.24 30.12
N GLU A 289 -1.28 -21.44 30.67
CA GLU A 289 -0.01 -22.04 31.06
C GLU A 289 0.89 -22.29 29.84
N LYS A 290 0.31 -22.73 28.72
CA LYS A 290 1.04 -22.91 27.46
C LYS A 290 1.47 -21.56 26.86
N LEU A 291 0.63 -20.54 26.91
CA LEU A 291 0.96 -19.17 26.50
C LEU A 291 2.05 -18.59 27.40
N TYR A 292 1.95 -18.79 28.72
CA TYR A 292 2.95 -18.39 29.71
C TYR A 292 4.30 -19.06 29.44
N ASN A 293 4.31 -20.36 29.16
CA ASN A 293 5.52 -21.10 28.80
C ASN A 293 6.09 -20.68 27.43
N ILE A 294 5.24 -20.29 26.48
CA ILE A 294 5.66 -19.74 25.20
C ILE A 294 6.26 -18.34 25.40
N THR A 295 5.64 -17.48 26.21
CA THR A 295 6.18 -16.17 26.56
C THR A 295 7.48 -16.28 27.32
N LEU A 296 7.61 -17.23 28.26
CA LEU A 296 8.88 -17.52 28.94
C LEU A 296 9.96 -18.03 27.97
N LYS A 297 9.60 -18.85 26.97
CA LYS A 297 10.55 -19.26 25.93
C LYS A 297 10.95 -18.14 24.98
N LEU A 298 10.06 -17.17 24.73
CA LEU A 298 10.29 -16.04 23.83
C LEU A 298 11.01 -14.87 24.50
N PHE A 299 10.73 -14.64 25.78
CA PHE A 299 11.25 -13.50 26.55
C PHE A 299 12.27 -13.92 27.63
N GLY A 300 12.58 -15.21 27.74
CA GLY A 300 13.43 -15.77 28.80
C GLY A 300 12.71 -15.77 30.15
N GLU A 301 13.08 -16.71 31.03
CA GLU A 301 13.03 -16.38 32.45
C GLU A 301 13.91 -15.16 32.62
N VAL A 302 13.36 -14.07 33.16
CA VAL A 302 14.21 -13.13 33.88
C VAL A 302 14.66 -13.91 35.11
N GLU A 303 15.65 -14.80 34.94
CA GLU A 303 16.49 -15.16 36.07
C GLU A 303 17.01 -13.81 36.56
N GLU A 304 16.67 -13.46 37.80
CA GLU A 304 17.48 -12.51 38.53
C GLU A 304 18.89 -13.12 38.54
N GLU A 305 19.72 -12.78 37.56
CA GLU A 305 21.13 -13.08 37.59
C GLU A 305 21.63 -12.51 38.92
N ASP A 306 21.99 -13.42 39.83
CA ASP A 306 22.52 -13.06 41.13
C ASP A 306 23.62 -12.03 40.93
N LEU A 307 23.36 -10.78 41.34
CA LEU A 307 24.24 -9.62 41.12
C LEU A 307 25.69 -9.93 41.50
N GLY A 308 25.89 -10.84 42.46
CA GLY A 308 27.20 -11.35 42.85
C GLY A 308 28.00 -11.99 41.69
N LYS A 309 27.36 -12.78 40.82
CA LYS A 309 28.02 -13.41 39.66
C LYS A 309 28.38 -12.39 38.57
N VAL A 310 27.51 -11.42 38.33
CA VAL A 310 27.74 -10.33 37.35
C VAL A 310 28.92 -9.47 37.80
N ILE A 311 29.03 -9.16 39.09
CA ILE A 311 30.18 -8.43 39.65
C ILE A 311 31.48 -9.24 39.49
N GLU A 312 31.44 -10.55 39.73
CA GLU A 312 32.62 -11.43 39.61
C GLU A 312 33.15 -11.53 38.17
N GLU A 313 32.25 -11.56 37.17
CA GLU A 313 32.64 -11.51 35.76
C GLU A 313 33.24 -10.16 35.34
N LEU A 314 32.68 -9.06 35.84
CA LEU A 314 33.19 -7.71 35.56
C LEU A 314 34.54 -7.48 36.23
N GLU A 315 34.75 -8.03 37.43
CA GLU A 315 36.06 -8.01 38.10
C GLU A 315 37.11 -8.80 37.30
N LYS A 316 36.75 -9.97 36.76
CA LYS A 316 37.62 -10.73 35.84
C LYS A 316 37.93 -9.99 34.53
N LYS A 317 37.05 -9.11 34.08
CA LYS A 317 37.25 -8.22 32.92
C LYS A 317 38.03 -6.94 33.24
N GLY A 318 38.46 -6.76 34.50
CA GLY A 318 39.36 -5.67 34.92
C GLY A 318 38.68 -4.45 35.52
N PHE A 319 37.39 -4.53 35.87
CA PHE A 319 36.67 -3.44 36.54
C PHE A 319 36.88 -3.49 38.07
N ASP A 320 37.08 -2.33 38.70
CA ASP A 320 37.29 -2.23 40.15
C ASP A 320 35.99 -2.48 40.92
N ARG A 321 36.00 -3.53 41.75
CA ARG A 321 34.87 -3.98 42.55
C ARG A 321 34.28 -2.90 43.45
N ARG A 322 35.11 -2.00 43.99
CA ARG A 322 34.63 -0.90 44.86
C ARG A 322 33.76 0.10 44.13
N ILE A 323 34.03 0.31 42.83
CA ILE A 323 33.26 1.23 41.98
C ILE A 323 31.94 0.57 41.59
N LEU A 324 31.96 -0.72 41.24
CA LEU A 324 30.76 -1.51 40.93
C LEU A 324 29.79 -1.54 42.12
N ASP A 325 30.30 -1.81 43.33
CA ASP A 325 29.48 -1.82 44.55
C ASP A 325 28.85 -0.44 44.85
N ARG A 326 29.58 0.65 44.57
CA ARG A 326 29.05 2.02 44.76
C ARG A 326 27.93 2.33 43.76
N ILE A 327 28.11 1.96 42.49
CA ILE A 327 27.09 2.17 41.44
C ILE A 327 25.81 1.40 41.79
N ILE A 328 25.93 0.14 42.22
CA ILE A 328 24.77 -0.67 42.62
C ILE A 328 24.05 -0.04 43.82
N LYS A 329 24.81 0.48 44.79
CA LYS A 329 24.23 1.15 45.96
C LYS A 329 23.48 2.42 45.59
N GLU A 330 24.02 3.23 44.67
CA GLU A 330 23.35 4.44 44.18
C GLU A 330 22.09 4.12 43.35
N VAL A 331 22.14 3.07 42.52
CA VAL A 331 20.98 2.61 41.73
C VAL A 331 19.87 2.06 42.63
N LYS A 332 20.20 1.31 43.70
CA LYS A 332 19.21 0.83 44.69
C LYS A 332 18.54 1.98 45.45
N VAL A 333 19.31 3.02 45.80
CA VAL A 333 18.80 4.22 46.47
C VAL A 333 17.93 5.07 45.52
N ALA A 334 18.29 5.18 44.25
CA ALA A 334 17.51 5.91 43.25
C ALA A 334 16.23 5.17 42.81
N GLY A 335 16.20 3.83 42.91
CA GLY A 335 15.10 2.97 42.49
C GLY A 335 14.00 2.71 43.52
N GLY A 336 14.11 3.21 44.76
CA GLY A 336 13.06 3.10 45.77
C GLY A 336 12.81 1.67 46.29
N LEU A 337 13.83 0.83 46.37
CA LEU A 337 13.78 -0.51 46.98
C LEU A 337 14.52 -0.52 48.33
N GLU A 338 14.04 0.26 49.28
CA GLU A 338 14.29 0.03 50.70
C GLU A 338 12.94 -0.22 51.38
N ASN A 339 12.61 -1.51 51.52
CA ASN A 339 11.94 -2.08 52.69
C ASN A 339 11.67 -3.57 52.42
N GLU A 340 12.45 -4.43 53.08
CA GLU A 340 11.99 -5.68 53.73
C GLU A 340 13.21 -6.56 54.04
N TRP A 341 13.92 -6.24 55.13
CA TRP A 341 14.63 -7.21 55.97
C TRP A 341 14.73 -6.63 57.39
N ALA A 342 13.68 -6.88 58.18
CA ALA A 342 13.72 -6.92 59.64
C ALA A 342 12.68 -7.94 60.12
#